data_AF-A0AAU1M5F7-F1
#
_entry.id   AF-A0AAU1M5F7-F1
#
_cell.length_a   1.000
_cell.length_b   1.000
_cell.length_c   1.000
_cell.angle_alpha   90.00
_cell.angle_beta   90.00
_cell.angle_gamma   90.00
#
_symmetry.space_group_name_H-M   'P 1'
#
loop_
_entity.id
_entity.type
_entity.pdbx_description
1 polymer ?
#
loop_
_entity_poly.entity_id
_entity_poly.type
_entity_poly.pdbx_seq_one_letter_code
_entity_poly.pdbx_strand_id
1 'polypeptide(L)'
;MSADQIDDPWAAVTVTAAPTYEQQLDAAGYGDTARQRYIDESGHDPEYAECTWDEMIVPAAEASGEIPAQPTEPVSPTVRAEWVARGQAMRAYWEQTPVEQGGYDPLSNTNPPGAEAQFHTIVDQTTTQIMQDVGVELTESIEQMGTHGDNAVDELYGQYQAVPDDEPEIEI
;
A
#
# COMPACT_ATOMS: atom_id res chain seq x y z
N MET A 1 -6.18 67.40 4.77
CA MET A 1 -5.05 66.46 4.68
C MET A 1 -5.66 65.08 4.70
N SER A 2 -5.83 64.45 3.54
CA SER A 2 -6.34 63.09 3.44
C SER A 2 -5.26 62.29 2.74
N ALA A 3 -4.62 61.39 3.47
CA ALA A 3 -3.68 60.44 2.91
C ALA A 3 -4.50 59.34 2.25
N ASP A 4 -4.41 59.25 0.92
CA ASP A 4 -4.82 58.09 0.16
C ASP A 4 -4.00 56.89 0.64
N GLN A 5 -4.68 55.95 1.30
CA GLN A 5 -4.13 54.64 1.62
C GLN A 5 -4.22 53.83 0.32
N ILE A 6 -3.14 53.84 -0.46
CA ILE A 6 -3.01 52.99 -1.66
C ILE A 6 -2.81 51.56 -1.16
N ASP A 7 -3.85 50.73 -1.22
CA ASP A 7 -3.72 49.28 -1.13
C ASP A 7 -2.85 48.81 -2.30
N ASP A 8 -1.61 48.40 -2.01
CA ASP A 8 -0.66 47.93 -3.00
C ASP A 8 -1.15 46.59 -3.58
N PRO A 9 -1.57 46.53 -4.87
CA PRO A 9 -2.04 45.30 -5.49
C PRO A 9 -0.91 44.28 -5.71
N TRP A 10 0.34 44.63 -5.40
CA TRP A 10 1.52 43.78 -5.49
C TRP A 10 2.05 43.32 -4.13
N ALA A 11 1.29 43.52 -3.05
CA ALA A 11 1.62 42.93 -1.76
C ALA A 11 1.81 41.40 -1.92
N ALA A 12 3.00 40.92 -1.52
CA ALA A 12 3.38 39.53 -1.70
C ALA A 12 2.36 38.60 -1.03
N VAL A 13 1.60 37.86 -1.84
CA VAL A 13 0.70 36.80 -1.36
C VAL A 13 1.58 35.74 -0.73
N THR A 14 1.61 35.72 0.59
CA THR A 14 2.33 34.71 1.36
C THR A 14 1.49 33.44 1.32
N VAL A 15 1.78 32.54 0.37
CA VAL A 15 1.18 31.20 0.35
C VAL A 15 1.80 30.44 1.52
N THR A 16 1.09 30.37 2.64
CA THR A 16 1.46 29.46 3.73
C THR A 16 1.30 28.03 3.24
N ALA A 17 2.36 27.22 3.38
CA ALA A 17 2.29 25.80 3.08
C ALA A 17 1.19 25.14 3.90
N ALA A 18 0.47 24.19 3.30
CA ALA A 18 -0.51 23.39 4.02
C ALA A 18 0.20 22.58 5.12
N PRO A 19 -0.45 22.36 6.29
CA PRO A 19 0.11 21.53 7.33
C PRO A 19 0.31 20.08 6.83
N THR A 20 1.34 19.38 7.31
CA THR A 20 1.55 17.96 6.98
C THR A 20 0.44 17.10 7.57
N TYR A 21 0.30 15.87 7.10
CA TYR A 21 -0.69 14.94 7.62
C TYR A 21 -0.47 14.65 9.11
N GLU A 22 0.79 14.48 9.55
CA GLU A 22 1.15 14.28 10.96
C GLU A 22 0.75 15.49 11.81
N GLN A 23 0.96 16.72 11.30
CA GLN A 23 0.52 17.94 11.98
C GLN A 23 -1.00 18.02 12.10
N GLN A 24 -1.72 17.47 11.12
CA GLN A 24 -3.18 17.40 11.14
C GLN A 24 -3.67 16.36 12.16
N LEU A 25 -3.02 15.20 12.25
CA LEU A 25 -3.29 14.19 13.28
C LEU A 25 -3.06 14.74 14.69
N ASP A 26 -1.91 15.38 14.92
CA ASP A 26 -1.59 16.03 16.20
C ASP A 26 -2.66 17.06 16.58
N ALA A 27 -3.07 17.91 15.63
CA ALA A 27 -4.10 18.93 15.87
C ALA A 27 -5.48 18.33 16.17
N ALA A 28 -5.80 17.17 15.61
CA ALA A 28 -7.03 16.43 15.86
C ALA A 28 -6.99 15.57 17.13
N GLY A 29 -5.83 15.46 17.79
CA GLY A 29 -5.65 14.62 18.98
C GLY A 29 -5.43 13.13 18.67
N TYR A 30 -5.01 12.81 17.45
CA TYR A 30 -4.66 11.46 16.98
C TYR A 30 -3.15 11.27 16.75
N GLY A 31 -2.33 12.24 17.16
CA GLY A 31 -0.88 12.18 17.02
C GLY A 31 -0.16 11.27 18.02
N ASP A 32 1.18 11.31 18.01
CA ASP A 32 2.04 10.39 18.77
C ASP A 32 1.72 10.33 20.27
N THR A 33 1.34 11.47 20.86
CA THR A 33 0.98 11.52 22.29
C THR A 33 -0.30 10.74 22.57
N ALA A 34 -1.28 10.78 21.67
CA ALA A 34 -2.52 10.03 21.81
C ALA A 34 -2.31 8.54 21.54
N ARG A 35 -1.49 8.20 20.53
CA ARG A 35 -1.03 6.84 20.26
C ARG A 35 -0.36 6.23 21.48
N GLN A 36 0.61 6.91 22.06
CA GLN A 36 1.32 6.41 23.25
C GLN A 36 0.38 6.24 24.45
N ARG A 37 -0.53 7.20 24.67
CA ARG A 37 -1.54 7.06 25.72
C ARG A 37 -2.41 5.83 25.53
N TYR A 38 -2.87 5.59 24.30
CA TYR A 38 -3.66 4.40 24.00
C TYR A 38 -2.89 3.11 24.29
N ILE A 39 -1.63 3.02 23.86
CA ILE A 39 -0.76 1.87 24.12
C ILE A 39 -0.64 1.64 25.64
N ASP A 40 -0.34 2.69 26.40
CA ASP A 40 -0.13 2.62 27.85
C ASP A 40 -1.43 2.28 28.62
N GLU A 41 -2.59 2.75 28.16
CA GLU A 41 -3.88 2.64 28.86
C GLU A 41 -4.75 1.47 28.39
N SER A 42 -4.50 0.91 27.21
CA SER A 42 -5.34 -0.14 26.61
C SER A 42 -5.38 -1.44 27.42
N GLY A 43 -4.33 -1.71 28.19
CA GLY A 43 -4.16 -2.99 28.89
C GLY A 43 -3.92 -4.18 27.95
N HIS A 44 -3.72 -3.93 26.66
CA HIS A 44 -3.29 -4.91 25.68
C HIS A 44 -1.76 -5.04 25.66
N ASP A 45 -1.28 -6.08 24.96
CA ASP A 45 0.13 -6.12 24.60
C ASP A 45 0.48 -4.90 23.73
N PRO A 46 1.63 -4.22 23.96
CA PRO A 46 1.99 -3.02 23.22
C PRO A 46 1.98 -3.21 21.70
N GLU A 47 2.48 -4.33 21.17
CA GLU A 47 2.51 -4.57 19.72
C GLU A 47 1.08 -4.67 19.17
N TYR A 48 0.18 -5.33 19.91
CA TYR A 48 -1.23 -5.41 19.54
C TYR A 48 -1.94 -4.05 19.61
N ALA A 49 -1.62 -3.24 20.62
CA ALA A 49 -2.19 -1.90 20.77
C ALA A 49 -1.72 -0.96 19.65
N GLU A 50 -0.46 -1.07 19.25
CA GLU A 50 0.09 -0.37 18.09
C GLU A 50 -0.66 -0.74 16.80
N CYS A 51 -0.78 -2.03 16.50
CA CYS A 51 -1.56 -2.50 15.35
C CYS A 51 -3.02 -2.03 15.40
N THR A 52 -3.67 -2.08 16.56
CA THR A 52 -5.06 -1.62 16.68
C THR A 52 -5.19 -0.11 16.43
N TRP A 53 -4.23 0.68 16.88
CA TRP A 53 -4.21 2.11 16.62
C TRP A 53 -4.05 2.40 15.13
N ASP A 54 -3.04 1.82 14.51
CA ASP A 54 -2.63 2.12 13.13
C ASP A 54 -3.59 1.50 12.09
N GLU A 55 -4.17 0.32 12.36
CA GLU A 55 -4.99 -0.42 11.39
C GLU A 55 -6.50 -0.32 11.62
N MET A 56 -6.96 0.10 12.80
CA MET A 56 -8.38 0.22 13.10
C MET A 56 -8.81 1.62 13.52
N ILE A 57 -8.13 2.23 14.49
CA ILE A 57 -8.56 3.50 15.09
C ILE A 57 -8.37 4.65 14.10
N VAL A 58 -7.16 4.82 13.56
CA VAL A 58 -6.86 5.88 12.58
C VAL A 58 -7.74 5.72 11.32
N PRO A 59 -7.81 4.54 10.65
CA PRO A 59 -8.67 4.39 9.48
C PRO A 59 -10.16 4.63 9.74
N ALA A 60 -10.67 4.26 10.92
CA ALA A 60 -12.06 4.55 11.27
C ALA A 60 -12.31 6.05 11.45
N ALA A 61 -11.36 6.78 12.04
CA ALA A 61 -11.44 8.23 12.22
C ALA A 61 -11.30 8.99 10.88
N GLU A 62 -10.52 8.46 9.94
CA GLU A 62 -10.48 8.98 8.56
C GLU A 62 -11.81 8.76 7.84
N ALA A 63 -12.37 7.55 7.94
CA ALA A 63 -13.63 7.19 7.30
C ALA A 63 -14.82 7.97 7.87
N SER A 64 -14.80 8.31 9.16
CA SER A 64 -15.81 9.18 9.80
C SER A 64 -15.60 10.67 9.50
N GLY A 65 -14.44 11.05 8.96
CA GLY A 65 -14.05 12.44 8.70
C GLY A 65 -13.63 13.21 9.95
N GLU A 66 -13.36 12.52 11.06
CA GLU A 66 -12.79 13.13 12.28
C GLU A 66 -11.35 13.61 12.06
N ILE A 67 -10.60 12.87 11.25
CA ILE A 67 -9.30 13.27 10.72
C ILE A 67 -9.33 13.31 9.19
N PRO A 68 -8.49 14.14 8.56
CA PRO A 68 -8.31 14.12 7.12
C PRO A 68 -7.82 12.73 6.69
N ALA A 69 -8.22 12.28 5.51
CA ALA A 69 -7.67 11.05 4.95
C ALA A 69 -6.19 11.23 4.65
N GLN A 70 -5.38 10.21 4.96
CA GLN A 70 -3.98 10.17 4.60
C GLN A 70 -3.86 10.42 3.09
N PRO A 71 -2.98 11.34 2.66
CA PRO A 71 -2.66 11.49 1.26
C PRO A 71 -2.04 10.17 0.76
N THR A 72 -2.83 9.34 0.09
CA THR A 72 -2.29 8.22 -0.66
C THR A 72 -1.62 8.81 -1.90
N GLU A 73 -0.30 9.01 -1.84
CA GLU A 73 0.44 9.31 -3.06
C GLU A 73 0.09 8.25 -4.11
N PRO A 74 -0.11 8.62 -5.39
CA PRO A 74 -0.28 7.64 -6.43
C PRO A 74 0.95 6.73 -6.43
N VAL A 75 0.75 5.46 -6.10
CA VAL A 75 1.81 4.46 -6.09
C VAL A 75 2.49 4.51 -7.47
N SER A 76 3.81 4.68 -7.50
CA SER A 76 4.52 4.81 -8.78
C SER A 76 4.28 3.56 -9.64
N PRO A 77 4.34 3.66 -10.99
CA PRO A 77 4.15 2.51 -11.87
C PRO A 77 5.09 1.35 -11.51
N THR A 78 6.34 1.65 -11.13
CA THR A 78 7.31 0.64 -10.69
C THR A 78 6.88 -0.06 -9.41
N VAL A 79 6.43 0.68 -8.40
CA VAL A 79 5.98 0.08 -7.13
C VAL A 79 4.69 -0.75 -7.36
N ARG A 80 3.79 -0.29 -8.24
CA ARG A 80 2.63 -1.09 -8.66
C ARG A 80 3.04 -2.39 -9.35
N ALA A 81 3.99 -2.33 -10.29
CA ALA A 81 4.49 -3.51 -10.97
C ALA A 81 5.12 -4.50 -9.99
N GLU A 82 5.88 -4.01 -9.01
CA GLU A 82 6.47 -4.82 -7.95
C GLU A 82 5.40 -5.51 -7.09
N TRP A 83 4.34 -4.80 -6.71
CA TRP A 83 3.23 -5.38 -5.95
C TRP A 83 2.52 -6.49 -6.73
N VAL A 84 2.26 -6.28 -8.02
CA VAL A 84 1.66 -7.29 -8.89
C VAL A 84 2.57 -8.50 -9.03
N ALA A 85 3.86 -8.29 -9.31
CA ALA A 85 4.86 -9.35 -9.42
C ALA A 85 4.97 -10.16 -8.12
N ARG A 86 4.93 -9.48 -6.98
CA ARG A 86 4.95 -10.13 -5.66
C ARG A 86 3.69 -10.94 -5.40
N GLY A 87 2.51 -10.43 -5.76
CA GLY A 87 1.26 -11.18 -5.68
C GLY A 87 1.28 -12.44 -6.56
N GLN A 88 1.84 -12.34 -7.77
CA GLN A 88 2.03 -13.49 -8.65
C GLN A 88 3.03 -14.51 -8.07
N ALA A 89 4.15 -14.04 -7.52
CA ALA A 89 5.12 -14.89 -6.85
C ALA A 89 4.52 -15.67 -5.67
N MET A 90 3.71 -15.00 -4.84
CA MET A 90 2.97 -15.66 -3.76
C MET A 90 1.99 -16.70 -4.29
N ARG A 91 1.20 -16.35 -5.31
CA ARG A 91 0.27 -17.31 -5.94
C ARG A 91 0.99 -18.54 -6.48
N ALA A 92 2.08 -18.35 -7.23
CA ALA A 92 2.88 -19.42 -7.78
C ALA A 92 3.49 -20.33 -6.70
N TYR A 93 3.89 -19.75 -5.55
CA TYR A 93 4.35 -20.52 -4.39
C TYR A 93 3.23 -21.42 -3.84
N TRP A 94 2.02 -20.88 -3.68
CA TRP A 94 0.88 -21.60 -3.13
C TRP A 94 0.31 -22.66 -4.08
N GLU A 95 0.34 -22.41 -5.39
CA GLU A 95 -0.02 -23.42 -6.40
C GLU A 95 0.93 -24.62 -6.40
N GLN A 96 2.21 -24.40 -6.09
CA GLN A 96 3.21 -25.46 -5.92
C GLN A 96 3.13 -26.14 -4.54
N THR A 97 2.52 -25.47 -3.56
CA THR A 97 2.45 -25.92 -2.17
C THR A 97 1.00 -25.94 -1.65
N PRO A 98 0.06 -26.64 -2.32
CA PRO A 98 -1.34 -26.61 -1.93
C PRO A 98 -1.53 -27.22 -0.54
N VAL A 99 -2.06 -26.42 0.38
CA VAL A 99 -2.31 -26.81 1.78
C VAL A 99 -3.22 -28.03 1.87
N GLU A 100 -4.19 -28.13 0.97
CA GLU A 100 -5.13 -29.26 0.88
C GLU A 100 -4.47 -30.61 0.54
N GLN A 101 -3.26 -30.60 -0.03
CA GLN A 101 -2.49 -31.80 -0.36
C GLN A 101 -1.37 -32.10 0.66
N GLY A 102 -1.45 -31.49 1.85
CA GLY A 102 -0.45 -31.64 2.91
C GLY A 102 0.69 -30.61 2.84
N GLY A 103 0.54 -29.55 2.03
CA GLY A 103 1.34 -28.34 2.18
C GLY A 103 1.10 -27.71 3.55
N TYR A 104 2.15 -27.15 4.17
CA TYR A 104 1.99 -26.37 5.39
C TYR A 104 2.03 -24.88 5.02
N ASP A 105 1.22 -24.08 5.69
CA ASP A 105 1.27 -22.62 5.56
C ASP A 105 2.55 -22.11 6.22
N PRO A 106 3.58 -21.65 5.50
CA PRO A 106 4.88 -21.27 6.04
C PRO A 106 4.82 -20.03 6.97
N LEU A 107 3.71 -19.28 6.96
CA LEU A 107 3.47 -18.13 7.84
C LEU A 107 2.83 -18.54 9.17
N SER A 108 2.49 -19.82 9.35
CA SER A 108 1.94 -20.32 10.60
C SER A 108 2.98 -20.35 11.73
N ASN A 109 2.58 -19.88 12.91
CA ASN A 109 3.39 -19.90 14.14
C ASN A 109 3.76 -21.32 14.63
N THR A 110 3.15 -22.37 14.08
CA THR A 110 3.44 -23.76 14.45
C THR A 110 4.54 -24.42 13.61
N ASN A 111 5.13 -23.67 12.68
CA ASN A 111 6.12 -24.19 11.76
C ASN A 111 7.53 -24.31 12.34
N PRO A 112 8.39 -25.13 11.70
CA PRO A 112 9.80 -25.13 12.02
C PRO A 112 10.41 -23.73 11.87
N PRO A 113 11.36 -23.35 12.75
CA PRO A 113 12.09 -22.10 12.64
C PRO A 113 12.71 -21.93 11.24
N GLY A 114 12.48 -20.78 10.61
CA GLY A 114 13.02 -20.45 9.29
C GLY A 114 12.10 -20.78 8.10
N ALA A 115 10.93 -21.39 8.31
CA ALA A 115 9.92 -21.57 7.27
C ALA A 115 9.47 -20.24 6.64
N GLU A 116 9.16 -19.25 7.47
CA GLU A 116 8.79 -17.89 7.05
C GLU A 116 9.92 -17.23 6.24
N ALA A 117 11.17 -17.31 6.72
CA ALA A 117 12.32 -16.76 6.01
C ALA A 117 12.55 -17.41 4.64
N GLN A 118 12.32 -18.73 4.53
CA GLN A 118 12.40 -19.44 3.25
C GLN A 118 11.27 -19.00 2.30
N PHE A 119 10.05 -18.86 2.80
CA PHE A 119 8.93 -18.33 2.03
C PHE A 119 9.25 -16.94 1.46
N HIS A 120 9.71 -16.01 2.31
CA HIS A 120 10.11 -14.68 1.85
C HIS A 120 11.21 -14.74 0.80
N THR A 121 12.24 -15.55 1.01
CA THR A 121 13.32 -15.73 0.04
C THR A 121 12.79 -16.19 -1.33
N ILE A 122 11.87 -17.17 -1.36
CA ILE A 122 11.31 -17.70 -2.61
C ILE A 122 10.43 -16.65 -3.30
N VAL A 123 9.58 -15.96 -2.54
CA VAL A 123 8.71 -14.91 -3.07
C VAL A 123 9.53 -13.75 -3.62
N ASP A 124 10.56 -13.29 -2.92
CA ASP A 124 11.39 -12.16 -3.35
C ASP A 124 12.21 -12.50 -4.61
N GLN A 125 12.78 -13.71 -4.68
CA GLN A 125 13.48 -14.20 -5.87
C GLN A 125 12.55 -14.29 -7.08
N THR A 126 11.36 -14.84 -6.89
CA THR A 126 10.36 -14.99 -7.96
C THR A 126 9.83 -13.62 -8.41
N THR A 127 9.60 -12.69 -7.47
CA THR A 127 9.22 -11.29 -7.76
C THR A 127 10.28 -10.62 -8.62
N THR A 128 11.56 -10.79 -8.25
CA THR A 128 12.68 -10.24 -9.02
C THR A 128 12.73 -10.82 -10.42
N GLN A 129 12.51 -12.12 -10.58
CA GLN A 129 12.48 -12.77 -11.90
C GLN A 129 11.34 -12.23 -12.77
N ILE A 130 10.11 -12.14 -12.22
CA ILE A 130 8.95 -11.59 -12.93
C ILE A 130 9.21 -10.14 -13.36
N MET A 131 9.78 -9.33 -12.48
CA MET A 131 10.13 -7.94 -12.80
C MET A 131 11.21 -7.83 -13.88
N GLN A 132 12.17 -8.76 -13.92
CA GLN A 132 13.17 -8.82 -15.00
C GLN A 132 12.52 -9.21 -16.32
N ASP A 133 11.64 -10.21 -16.32
CA ASP A 133 10.94 -10.67 -17.53
C ASP A 133 10.02 -9.57 -18.10
N VAL A 134 9.27 -8.88 -17.23
CA VAL A 134 8.46 -7.71 -17.60
C VAL A 134 9.33 -6.55 -18.10
N GLY A 135 10.49 -6.32 -17.48
CA GLY A 135 11.46 -5.32 -17.93
C GLY A 135 12.07 -5.63 -19.30
N VAL A 136 12.28 -6.91 -19.62
CA VAL A 136 12.75 -7.37 -20.94
C VAL A 136 11.64 -7.23 -21.98
N GLU A 137 10.41 -7.63 -21.69
CA GLU A 137 9.26 -7.47 -22.60
C GLU A 137 8.94 -5.99 -22.89
N LEU A 138 9.02 -5.12 -21.88
CA LEU A 138 8.87 -3.67 -22.08
C LEU A 138 9.97 -3.09 -22.97
N THR A 139 11.22 -3.55 -22.82
CA THR A 139 12.35 -3.07 -23.63
C THR A 139 12.22 -3.54 -25.08
N GLU A 140 11.83 -4.79 -25.32
CA GLU A 140 11.59 -5.32 -26.67
C GLU A 140 10.36 -4.69 -27.34
N SER A 141 9.32 -4.37 -26.57
CA SER A 141 8.10 -3.72 -27.05
C SER A 141 8.32 -2.23 -27.35
N ILE A 142 9.15 -1.51 -26.57
CA ILE A 142 9.56 -0.11 -26.82
C ILE A 142 10.48 -0.02 -28.05
N GLU A 143 11.35 -1.01 -28.30
CA GLU A 143 12.16 -1.07 -29.52
C GLU A 143 11.32 -1.34 -30.78
N GLN A 144 10.18 -2.05 -30.66
CA GLN A 144 9.24 -2.27 -31.77
C GLN A 144 8.20 -1.15 -31.93
N MET A 145 7.83 -0.45 -30.86
CA MET A 145 6.82 0.62 -30.86
C MET A 145 7.43 1.94 -30.37
N GLY A 146 7.83 2.79 -31.32
CA GLY A 146 8.33 4.13 -31.03
C GLY A 146 7.46 4.92 -30.04
N THR A 147 8.09 5.27 -28.90
CA THR A 147 7.77 6.39 -28.01
C THR A 147 6.37 6.46 -27.36
N HIS A 148 5.78 5.35 -26.90
CA HIS A 148 4.57 5.41 -26.05
C HIS A 148 4.62 4.38 -24.90
N GLY A 149 5.54 4.57 -23.94
CA GLY A 149 5.81 3.65 -22.82
C GLY A 149 4.80 3.64 -21.67
N ASP A 150 3.80 4.54 -21.66
CA ASP A 150 2.90 4.69 -20.50
C ASP A 150 1.68 3.74 -20.52
N ASN A 151 1.33 3.13 -21.66
CA ASN A 151 0.12 2.31 -21.79
C ASN A 151 0.31 0.80 -21.51
N ALA A 152 1.54 0.30 -21.50
CA ALA A 152 1.79 -1.14 -21.38
C ALA A 152 1.45 -1.70 -19.98
N VAL A 153 1.57 -0.87 -18.93
CA VAL A 153 1.26 -1.27 -17.54
C VAL A 153 -0.26 -1.37 -17.33
N ASP A 154 -1.04 -0.47 -17.94
CA ASP A 154 -2.51 -0.48 -17.85
C ASP A 154 -3.13 -1.63 -18.66
N GLU A 155 -2.54 -2.03 -19.80
CA GLU A 155 -2.97 -3.22 -20.56
C GLU A 155 -2.72 -4.53 -19.81
N LEU A 156 -1.60 -4.64 -19.08
CA LEU A 156 -1.37 -5.75 -18.17
C LEU A 156 -2.41 -5.75 -17.05
N TYR A 157 -2.71 -4.61 -16.43
CA TYR A 157 -3.71 -4.51 -15.36
C TYR A 157 -5.14 -4.87 -15.84
N GLY A 158 -5.52 -4.47 -17.05
CA GLY A 158 -6.83 -4.75 -17.64
C GLY A 158 -7.09 -6.22 -17.97
N GLN A 159 -6.06 -7.01 -18.28
CA GLN A 159 -6.21 -8.46 -18.51
C GLN A 159 -6.49 -9.25 -17.23
N TYR A 160 -6.10 -8.76 -16.05
CA TYR A 160 -6.17 -9.53 -14.79
C TYR A 160 -7.33 -9.16 -13.86
N GLN A 161 -8.16 -8.15 -14.18
CA GLN A 161 -9.45 -7.92 -13.50
C GLN A 161 -10.56 -8.88 -13.95
N ALA A 162 -10.33 -9.69 -14.99
CA ALA A 162 -11.27 -10.73 -15.40
C ALA A 162 -11.05 -12.02 -14.59
N VAL A 163 -11.30 -11.97 -13.27
CA VAL A 163 -11.56 -13.19 -12.50
C VAL A 163 -13.06 -13.47 -12.64
N PRO A 164 -13.49 -14.59 -13.22
CA PRO A 164 -14.90 -14.97 -13.17
C PRO A 164 -15.26 -15.29 -11.71
N ASP A 165 -16.31 -14.63 -11.20
CA ASP A 165 -17.00 -14.92 -9.92
C ASP A 165 -17.67 -16.32 -9.94
N ASP A 166 -16.90 -17.39 -10.16
CA ASP A 166 -17.39 -18.74 -9.88
C ASP A 166 -17.24 -19.00 -8.37
N GLU A 167 -18.13 -18.40 -7.58
CA GLU A 167 -18.38 -18.84 -6.21
C GLU A 167 -18.93 -20.28 -6.25
N PRO A 168 -18.36 -21.24 -5.51
CA PRO A 168 -18.96 -22.56 -5.41
C PRO A 168 -20.26 -22.46 -4.60
N GLU A 169 -21.40 -22.73 -5.25
CA GLU A 169 -22.69 -22.93 -4.58
C GLU A 169 -22.55 -24.07 -3.56
N ILE A 170 -22.59 -23.71 -2.27
CA ILE A 170 -22.72 -24.69 -1.18
C ILE A 170 -24.21 -25.05 -1.07
N GLU A 171 -24.60 -26.20 -1.62
CA GLU A 171 -25.89 -26.83 -1.31
C GLU A 171 -25.91 -27.26 0.17
N ILE A 172 -26.90 -26.75 0.91
CA ILE A 172 -27.18 -27.06 2.33
C ILE A 172 -28.18 -28.22 2.41
#